data_AF-A0A842TLC1-F1
#
_entry.id   AF-A0A842TLC1-F1
#
_cell.length_a   1.000
_cell.length_b   1.000
_cell.length_c   1.000
_cell.angle_alpha   90.00
_cell.angle_beta   90.00
_cell.angle_gamma   90.00
#
_symmetry.space_group_name_H-M   'P 1'
#
loop_
_entity.id
_entity.type
_entity.pdbx_description
1 polymer ?
#
loop_
_entity_poly.entity_id
_entity_poly.type
_entity_poly.pdbx_seq_one_letter_code
_entity_poly.pdbx_strand_id
1 'polypeptide(L)' 'MMEEEKKVTLILRKPPHGTMYPAECLRLGVAISSLEPIIIAVDDGIYAYLKEAQKAVYQQHI' A
#
# COMPACT_ATOMS: atom_id res chain seq x y z
N MET A 1 -31.94 -4.53 -9.22
CA MET A 1 -30.69 -5.25 -9.57
C MET A 1 -29.82 -5.24 -8.33
N MET A 2 -29.45 -6.39 -7.78
CA MET A 2 -28.37 -6.42 -6.78
C MET A 2 -27.09 -6.16 -7.54
N GLU A 3 -26.45 -5.02 -7.29
CA GLU A 3 -25.06 -4.82 -7.71
C GLU A 3 -24.21 -5.85 -6.98
N GLU A 4 -23.46 -6.64 -7.74
CA GLU A 4 -22.48 -7.57 -7.19
C GLU A 4 -21.46 -6.76 -6.38
N GLU A 5 -21.33 -7.09 -5.09
CA GLU A 5 -20.44 -6.37 -4.18
C GLU A 5 -18.98 -6.64 -4.60
N LYS A 6 -18.36 -5.64 -5.26
CA LYS A 6 -17.01 -5.76 -5.80
C LYS A 6 -15.99 -5.71 -4.67
N LYS A 7 -15.31 -6.83 -4.43
CA LYS A 7 -14.17 -6.89 -3.51
C LYS A 7 -12.92 -6.35 -4.18
N VAL A 8 -12.30 -5.34 -3.58
CA VAL A 8 -11.07 -4.74 -4.08
C VAL A 8 -9.91 -5.03 -3.12
N THR A 9 -8.77 -5.44 -3.68
CA THR A 9 -7.53 -5.66 -2.93
C THR A 9 -6.43 -4.79 -3.51
N LEU A 10 -5.75 -4.03 -2.64
CA LEU A 10 -4.60 -3.20 -3.00
C LEU A 10 -3.33 -3.88 -2.49
N ILE A 11 -2.39 -4.15 -3.39
CA ILE A 11 -1.13 -4.82 -3.05
C ILE A 11 0.02 -3.82 -3.14
N LEU A 12 0.62 -3.49 -2.00
CA LEU A 12 1.81 -2.65 -1.91
C LEU A 12 3.06 -3.53 -1.83
N ARG A 13 3.92 -3.48 -2.86
CA ARG A 13 5.18 -4.24 -2.94
C ARG A 13 6.44 -3.38 -2.92
N LYS A 14 6.27 -2.05 -2.88
CA LYS A 14 7.34 -1.07 -3.10
C LYS A 14 7.62 -0.29 -1.83
N PRO A 15 8.89 0.08 -1.60
CA PRO A 15 9.30 0.77 -0.38
C PRO A 15 8.69 2.17 -0.26
N PRO A 16 8.50 2.69 0.97
CA PRO A 16 7.90 4.01 1.25
C PRO A 16 8.61 5.20 0.60
N HIS A 17 9.88 5.05 0.23
CA HIS A 17 10.70 6.09 -0.37
C HIS A 17 11.37 5.59 -1.65
N GLY A 18 11.79 6.52 -2.52
CA GLY A 18 12.40 6.20 -3.82
C GLY A 18 11.38 6.00 -4.95
N THR A 19 10.10 5.82 -4.62
CA THR A 19 8.98 5.78 -5.58
C THR A 19 7.73 6.44 -4.99
N MET A 20 6.75 6.77 -5.84
CA MET A 20 5.45 7.32 -5.41
C MET A 20 4.39 6.24 -5.12
N TYR A 21 4.67 4.97 -5.45
CA TYR A 21 3.70 3.87 -5.35
C TYR A 21 3.02 3.73 -3.98
N PRO A 22 3.71 3.84 -2.83
CA PRO A 22 3.07 3.76 -1.51
C PRO A 22 2.07 4.89 -1.27
N ALA A 23 2.45 6.12 -1.63
CA ALA A 23 1.59 7.28 -1.49
C ALA A 23 0.35 7.19 -2.41
N GLU A 24 0.53 6.71 -3.63
CA GLU A 24 -0.56 6.50 -4.58
C GLU A 24 -1.49 5.36 -4.15
N CYS A 25 -0.94 4.25 -3.66
CA CYS A 25 -1.71 3.14 -3.10
C CYS A 25 -2.59 3.60 -1.94
N LEU A 26 -2.05 4.43 -1.04
CA LEU A 26 -2.82 5.01 0.06
C LEU A 26 -3.95 5.92 -0.45
N ARG A 27 -3.65 6.81 -1.41
CA ARG A 27 -4.66 7.70 -2.01
C ARG A 27 -5.79 6.90 -2.68
N LEU A 28 -5.44 5.82 -3.36
CA LEU A 28 -6.41 4.93 -3.99
C LEU A 28 -7.30 4.25 -2.93
N GLY A 29 -6.70 3.72 -1.85
CA GLY A 29 -7.43 3.12 -0.74
C GLY A 29 -8.43 4.06 -0.10
N VAL A 30 -8.07 5.34 0.08
CA VAL A 30 -8.99 6.38 0.56
C VAL A 30 -10.12 6.64 -0.45
N ALA A 31 -9.79 6.76 -1.74
CA ALA A 31 -10.76 7.04 -2.80
C ALA A 31 -11.82 5.94 -2.96
N ILE A 32 -11.46 4.69 -2.66
CA ILE A 32 -12.37 3.53 -2.76
C ILE A 32 -12.84 3.02 -1.39
N SER A 33 -12.68 3.81 -0.33
CA SER A 33 -12.96 3.39 1.05
C SER A 33 -14.38 2.88 1.30
N SER A 34 -15.37 3.34 0.53
CA SER A 34 -16.75 2.84 0.58
C SER A 34 -16.91 1.38 0.12
N LEU A 35 -15.89 0.81 -0.53
CA LEU A 35 -15.85 -0.59 -0.95
C LEU A 35 -15.12 -1.51 0.04
N GLU A 36 -14.74 -0.97 1.21
CA GLU A 36 -14.00 -1.70 2.26
C GLU A 36 -12.77 -2.47 1.70
N PRO A 37 -11.85 -1.77 1.01
CA PRO A 37 -10.74 -2.44 0.34
C PRO A 37 -9.79 -3.10 1.34
N ILE A 38 -9.28 -4.28 0.99
CA ILE A 38 -8.22 -4.94 1.75
C ILE A 38 -6.88 -4.43 1.22
N ILE A 39 -6.06 -3.84 2.08
CA ILE A 39 -4.69 -3.41 1.72
C ILE A 39 -3.70 -4.45 2.27
N ILE A 40 -2.90 -5.01 1.38
CA ILE A 40 -1.88 -6.01 1.71
C ILE A 40 -0.51 -5.43 1.35
N ALA A 41 0.38 -5.32 2.34
CA ALA A 41 1.78 -4.98 2.14
C ALA A 41 2.64 -6.24 2.18
N VAL A 42 3.45 -6.44 1.14
CA VAL A 42 4.39 -7.56 1.02
C VAL A 42 5.71 -7.06 0.44
N ASP A 43 6.75 -7.90 0.45
CA ASP A 43 8.10 -7.53 0.02
C ASP A 43 8.55 -6.23 0.72
N ASP A 44 9.16 -5.29 0.00
CA ASP A 44 9.59 -3.98 0.54
C ASP A 44 8.40 -3.06 0.92
N GLY A 45 7.18 -3.43 0.56
CA GLY A 45 5.98 -2.68 0.92
C GLY A 45 5.72 -2.65 2.43
N ILE A 46 6.20 -3.66 3.17
CA ILE A 46 6.05 -3.72 4.63
C ILE A 46 6.73 -2.54 5.34
N TYR A 47 7.78 -1.97 4.73
CA TYR A 47 8.51 -0.85 5.30
C TYR A 47 7.65 0.41 5.42
N ALA A 48 6.54 0.52 4.67
CA ALA A 48 5.61 1.65 4.76
C ALA A 48 4.84 1.71 6.08
N TYR A 49 4.81 0.62 6.86
CA TYR A 49 4.08 0.53 8.13
C TYR A 49 4.98 0.55 9.36
N LEU A 50 6.30 0.70 9.19
CA LEU A 50 7.21 0.85 10.32
C LEU A 50 7.10 2.25 10.92
N LYS A 51 6.87 2.31 12.24
CA LYS A 51 6.77 3.56 13.02
C LYS A 51 8.00 4.46 12.83
N GLU A 52 9.16 3.83 12.71
CA GLU A 52 10.42 4.47 12.34
C GLU A 52 10.96 3.82 11.08
N ALA A 53 10.39 4.15 9.92
CA ALA A 53 10.92 3.73 8.63
C ALA A 53 12.24 4.47 8.35
N GLN A 54 13.33 4.05 9.01
CA GLN A 54 14.66 4.57 8.73
C GLN A 54 15.05 4.18 7.31
N LYS A 55 15.27 5.20 6.46
CA LYS A 55 15.58 5.02 5.04
C LYS A 55 16.79 4.12 4.76
N ALA A 56 17.74 4.10 5.70
CA ALA A 56 18.90 3.24 5.65
C ALA A 56 18.57 1.73 5.65
N VAL A 57 17.46 1.31 6.28
CA VAL A 57 17.10 -0.11 6.48
C VAL A 57 16.76 -0.81 5.16
N TYR A 58 16.18 -0.10 4.19
CA TYR A 58 15.83 -0.68 2.89
C TYR A 58 16.70 -0.15 1.74
N GLN A 59 17.41 0.97 1.90
CA GLN A 59 18.34 1.44 0.85
C GLN A 59 19.51 0.47 0.58
N GLN A 60 19.85 -0.41 1.52
CA GLN A 60 20.85 -1.46 1.30
C GLN A 60 20.28 -2.69 0.57
N HIS A 61 18.97 -2.74 0.38
CA HIS A 61 18.23 -3.88 -0.19
C HIS A 61 17.45 -3.52 -1.47
N ILE A 62 17.48 -2.24 -1.88
CA ILE A 62 17.03 -1.73 -3.19
C ILE A 62 18.25 -1.55 -4.08
#